data_AF-A0AAU4RTH4-F1
#
_entry.id   AF-A0AAU4RTH4-F1
#
_cell.length_a   1.000
_cell.length_b   1.000
_cell.length_c   1.000
_cell.angle_alpha   90.00
_cell.angle_beta   90.00
_cell.angle_gamma   90.00
#
_symmetry.space_group_name_H-M   'P 1'
#
loop_
_entity.id
_entity.type
_entity.pdbx_description
1 polymer ?
#
loop_
_entity_poly.entity_id
_entity_poly.type
_entity_poly.pdbx_seq_one_letter_code
_entity_poly.pdbx_strand_id
1 'polypeptide(L)'
;MRVQRVLAPGSTTESWTLLGDDLRPVDPVESFLAYLTAIERSPNTVKAYAHDLKDWWYYLDGRELDWKSVDLEAAGSFVAWLRLPPLARSGTVAVLPTVEYHCTASSVNRKLSRSARSTSSTPAAASRSPTCW
;
A
#
# COMPACT_ATOMS: atom_id res chain seq x y z
N MET A 1 -5.78 11.35 -10.05
CA MET A 1 -4.48 11.17 -9.37
C MET A 1 -3.39 10.70 -10.33
N ARG A 2 -2.15 11.19 -10.15
CA ARG A 2 -1.02 10.94 -11.06
C ARG A 2 0.28 10.65 -10.32
N VAL A 3 0.99 9.59 -10.72
CA VAL A 3 2.39 9.36 -10.29
C VAL A 3 3.32 10.21 -11.14
N GLN A 4 4.22 10.95 -10.50
CA GLN A 4 5.16 11.84 -11.15
C GLN A 4 6.60 11.52 -10.74
N ARG A 5 7.49 11.47 -11.74
CA ARG A 5 8.93 11.41 -11.52
C ARG A 5 9.42 12.79 -11.08
N VAL A 6 10.24 12.82 -10.04
CA VAL A 6 10.86 14.02 -9.48
C VAL A 6 12.36 13.82 -9.36
N LEU A 7 13.12 14.90 -9.56
CA LEU A 7 14.57 14.94 -9.37
C LEU A 7 14.85 15.76 -8.12
N ALA A 8 15.70 15.23 -7.23
CA ALA A 8 16.16 16.03 -6.10
C ALA A 8 17.05 17.18 -6.61
N PRO A 9 16.89 18.42 -6.10
CA PRO A 9 17.72 19.54 -6.52
C PRO A 9 19.21 19.23 -6.33
N GLY A 10 20.00 19.36 -7.39
CA GLY A 10 21.45 19.10 -7.35
C GLY A 10 21.84 17.61 -7.36
N SER A 11 20.89 16.68 -7.52
CA SER A 11 21.15 15.25 -7.64
C SER A 11 20.60 14.67 -8.94
N THR A 12 21.28 13.64 -9.46
CA THR A 12 20.78 12.81 -10.56
C THR A 12 19.87 11.67 -10.08
N THR A 13 19.66 11.56 -8.76
CA THR A 13 18.81 10.53 -8.16
C THR A 13 17.34 10.82 -8.46
N GLU A 14 16.72 9.90 -9.20
CA GLU A 14 15.30 9.93 -9.48
C GLU A 14 14.49 9.46 -8.26
N SER A 15 13.43 10.20 -7.95
CA SER A 15 12.40 9.82 -6.99
C SER A 15 11.01 9.89 -7.63
N TRP A 16 9.99 9.48 -6.89
CA TRP A 16 8.61 9.42 -7.34
C TRP A 16 7.69 10.03 -6.28
N THR A 17 6.68 10.76 -6.73
CA THR A 17 5.61 11.33 -5.89
C THR A 17 4.24 10.96 -6.47
N LEU A 18 3.22 10.94 -5.62
CA LEU A 18 1.83 10.80 -6.03
C LEU A 18 1.11 12.13 -5.84
N LEU A 19 0.60 12.68 -6.94
CA LEU A 19 -0.23 13.87 -6.93
C LEU A 19 -1.71 13.50 -6.87
N GLY A 20 -2.43 14.19 -5.98
CA GLY A 20 -3.89 14.23 -5.92
C GLY A 20 -4.50 14.93 -7.13
N ASP A 21 -5.83 15.04 -7.15
CA ASP A 21 -6.54 15.73 -8.24
C ASP A 21 -6.39 17.26 -8.19
N ASP A 22 -6.02 17.79 -7.04
CA ASP A 22 -5.61 19.19 -6.82
C ASP A 22 -4.15 19.47 -7.25
N LEU A 23 -3.48 18.48 -7.86
CA LEU A 23 -2.08 18.52 -8.26
C LEU A 23 -1.09 18.73 -7.10
N ARG A 24 -1.51 18.47 -5.85
CA ARG A 24 -0.62 18.50 -4.68
C ARG A 24 -0.16 17.09 -4.31
N PRO A 25 1.05 16.93 -3.75
CA PRO A 25 1.48 15.66 -3.20
C PRO A 25 0.50 15.13 -2.14
N VAL A 26 0.25 13.83 -2.15
CA VAL A 26 -0.55 13.20 -1.11
C VAL A 26 0.35 12.87 0.08
N ASP A 27 0.28 13.69 1.14
CA ASP A 27 1.23 13.68 2.26
C ASP A 27 1.54 12.30 2.86
N PRO A 28 0.55 11.41 3.14
CA PRO A 28 0.85 10.08 3.66
C PRO A 28 1.66 9.22 2.69
N VAL A 29 1.43 9.36 1.38
CA VAL A 29 2.16 8.63 0.35
C VAL A 29 3.56 9.20 0.18
N GLU A 30 3.70 10.52 0.15
CA GLU A 30 5.01 11.17 0.08
C GLU A 30 5.89 10.75 1.26
N SER A 31 5.35 10.75 2.48
CA SER A 31 6.06 10.31 3.69
C SER A 31 6.55 8.87 3.58
N PHE A 32 5.71 7.98 3.03
CA PHE A 32 6.07 6.57 2.87
C PHE A 32 7.10 6.34 1.74
N LEU A 33 6.98 7.06 0.62
CA LEU A 33 7.96 6.97 -0.47
C LEU A 33 9.31 7.54 -0.04
N ALA A 34 9.33 8.64 0.72
CA ALA A 34 10.53 9.18 1.33
C ALA A 34 11.19 8.16 2.29
N TYR A 35 10.39 7.46 3.09
CA TYR A 35 10.88 6.36 3.93
C TYR A 35 11.54 5.25 3.10
N LEU A 36 10.92 4.80 1.99
CA LEU A 36 11.51 3.77 1.12
C LEU A 36 12.85 4.21 0.55
N THR A 37 12.97 5.47 0.14
CA THR A 37 14.23 6.07 -0.33
C THR A 37 15.27 6.12 0.78
N ALA A 38 14.88 6.51 2.00
CA ALA A 38 15.78 6.60 3.16
C ALA A 38 16.36 5.24 3.58
N ILE A 39 15.62 4.15 3.39
CA ILE A 39 16.12 2.78 3.62
C ILE A 39 16.76 2.16 2.37
N GLU A 40 17.18 2.99 1.41
CA GLU A 40 17.92 2.63 0.21
C GLU A 40 17.21 1.59 -0.67
N ARG A 41 15.87 1.63 -0.74
CA ARG A 41 15.16 0.85 -1.76
C ARG A 41 15.51 1.37 -3.15
N SER A 42 15.64 0.45 -4.10
CA SER A 42 15.94 0.82 -5.47
C SER A 42 14.90 1.81 -6.03
N PRO A 43 15.28 2.74 -6.91
CA PRO A 43 14.33 3.67 -7.53
C PRO A 43 13.16 2.97 -8.24
N ASN A 44 13.41 1.78 -8.82
CA ASN A 44 12.37 0.94 -9.41
C ASN A 44 11.38 0.41 -8.37
N THR A 45 11.85 0.07 -7.17
CA THR A 45 10.98 -0.31 -6.06
C THR A 45 10.13 0.89 -5.63
N VAL A 46 10.72 2.06 -5.43
CA VAL A 46 9.98 3.29 -5.05
C VAL A 46 8.91 3.60 -6.11
N LYS A 47 9.26 3.52 -7.40
CA LYS A 47 8.32 3.66 -8.52
C LYS A 47 7.14 2.68 -8.42
N ALA A 48 7.43 1.40 -8.23
CA ALA A 48 6.40 0.36 -8.14
C ALA A 48 5.44 0.64 -6.98
N TYR A 49 5.98 1.01 -5.80
CA TYR A 49 5.16 1.39 -4.65
C TYR A 49 4.33 2.65 -4.90
N ALA A 50 4.85 3.65 -5.61
CA ALA A 50 4.08 4.84 -5.97
C ALA A 50 2.87 4.50 -6.85
N HIS A 51 3.02 3.57 -7.80
CA HIS A 51 1.91 3.08 -8.62
C HIS A 51 0.92 2.23 -7.82
N ASP A 52 1.40 1.33 -6.95
CA ASP A 52 0.53 0.54 -6.08
C ASP A 52 -0.30 1.44 -5.14
N LEU A 53 0.30 2.52 -4.61
CA LEU A 53 -0.37 3.50 -3.75
C LEU A 53 -1.34 4.39 -4.52
N LYS A 54 -1.03 4.73 -5.77
CA LYS A 54 -1.99 5.40 -6.67
C LYS A 54 -3.26 4.57 -6.80
N ASP A 55 -3.12 3.28 -7.08
CA ASP A 55 -4.27 2.38 -7.26
C ASP A 55 -5.11 2.30 -5.98
N TRP A 56 -4.45 2.25 -4.82
CA TRP A 56 -5.13 2.25 -3.52
C TRP A 56 -5.90 3.55 -3.25
N TRP A 57 -5.27 4.71 -3.43
CA TRP A 57 -5.95 6.00 -3.23
C TRP A 57 -7.05 6.24 -4.23
N TYR A 58 -6.85 5.89 -5.49
CA TYR A 58 -7.90 5.97 -6.50
C TYR A 58 -9.11 5.09 -6.13
N TYR A 59 -8.87 3.90 -5.59
CA TYR A 59 -9.94 3.01 -5.13
C TYR A 59 -10.75 3.59 -3.96
N LEU A 60 -10.07 4.21 -2.98
CA LEU A 60 -10.70 4.81 -1.81
C LEU A 60 -11.47 6.08 -2.16
N ASP A 61 -10.88 6.94 -3.01
CA ASP A 61 -11.49 8.19 -3.45
C ASP A 61 -12.82 7.95 -4.16
N GLY A 62 -12.86 6.97 -5.09
CA GLY A 62 -14.10 6.57 -5.76
C GLY A 62 -15.18 5.95 -4.86
N ARG A 63 -14.90 5.76 -3.56
CA ARG A 63 -15.83 5.24 -2.54
C ARG A 63 -15.98 6.18 -1.34
N GLU A 64 -15.36 7.36 -1.39
CA GLU A 64 -15.36 8.34 -0.31
C GLU A 64 -14.89 7.75 1.04
N LEU A 65 -13.92 6.83 0.99
CA LEU A 65 -13.38 6.16 2.18
C LEU A 65 -12.16 6.89 2.72
N ASP A 66 -12.13 7.14 4.03
CA ASP A 66 -10.90 7.56 4.71
C ASP A 66 -9.95 6.36 4.87
N TRP A 67 -8.71 6.54 4.42
CA TRP A 67 -7.67 5.54 4.50
C TRP A 67 -7.36 5.07 5.93
N LYS A 68 -7.64 5.90 6.93
CA LYS A 68 -7.44 5.56 8.36
C LYS A 68 -8.53 4.66 8.92
N SER A 69 -9.70 4.64 8.30
CA SER A 69 -10.88 3.90 8.79
C SER A 69 -11.30 2.76 7.86
N VAL A 70 -10.37 2.27 7.03
CA VAL A 70 -10.65 1.18 6.10
C VAL A 70 -10.78 -0.14 6.86
N ASP A 71 -11.91 -0.81 6.70
CA ASP A 71 -12.16 -2.13 7.27
C ASP A 71 -11.67 -3.28 6.37
N LEU A 72 -11.80 -4.50 6.87
CA LEU A 72 -11.37 -5.70 6.14
C LEU A 72 -12.19 -5.95 4.87
N GLU A 73 -13.46 -5.54 4.86
CA GLU A 73 -14.36 -5.73 3.71
C GLU A 73 -13.92 -4.85 2.53
N ALA A 74 -13.63 -3.58 2.79
CA ALA A 74 -13.08 -2.66 1.81
C ALA A 74 -11.70 -3.12 1.31
N ALA A 75 -10.84 -3.63 2.20
CA ALA A 75 -9.56 -4.22 1.79
C ALA A 75 -9.74 -5.45 0.88
N GLY A 76 -10.70 -6.33 1.16
CA GLY A 76 -11.05 -7.48 0.32
C GLY A 76 -11.60 -7.04 -1.04
N SER A 77 -12.47 -6.04 -1.03
CA SER A 77 -13.07 -5.44 -2.23
C SER A 77 -12.02 -4.75 -3.12
N PHE A 78 -10.98 -4.17 -2.54
CA PHE A 78 -9.84 -3.66 -3.30
C PHE A 78 -9.09 -4.77 -4.05
N VAL A 79 -8.91 -5.95 -3.44
CA VAL A 79 -8.30 -7.09 -4.13
C VAL A 79 -9.15 -7.53 -5.33
N ALA A 80 -10.48 -7.55 -5.18
CA ALA A 80 -11.38 -7.83 -6.29
C ALA A 80 -11.30 -6.74 -7.37
N TRP A 81 -11.24 -5.46 -6.96
CA TRP A 81 -11.10 -4.32 -7.86
C TRP A 81 -9.78 -4.35 -8.66
N LEU A 82 -8.68 -4.79 -8.04
CA LEU A 82 -7.40 -5.01 -8.73
C LEU A 82 -7.44 -6.14 -9.78
N ARG A 83 -8.49 -6.98 -9.83
CA ARG A 83 -8.65 -7.98 -10.90
C ARG A 83 -9.34 -7.42 -12.14
N LEU A 84 -9.97 -6.25 -12.03
CA LEU A 84 -10.60 -5.58 -13.17
C LEU A 84 -9.54 -5.14 -14.19
N PRO A 85 -9.87 -5.10 -15.49
CA PRO A 85 -9.01 -4.49 -16.49
C PRO A 85 -8.69 -3.02 -16.15
N PRO A 86 -7.50 -2.49 -16.49
CA PRO A 86 -7.15 -1.11 -16.19
C PRO A 86 -8.17 -0.06 -16.66
N LEU A 87 -8.81 -0.29 -17.81
CA LEU A 87 -9.86 0.58 -18.35
C LEU A 87 -11.17 0.54 -17.54
N ALA A 88 -11.48 -0.60 -16.92
CA ALA A 88 -12.62 -0.72 -16.01
C ALA A 88 -12.33 -0.06 -14.66
N ARG A 89 -11.06 -0.05 -14.23
CA ARG A 89 -10.64 0.62 -12.99
C ARG A 89 -10.80 2.13 -13.10
N SER A 90 -10.52 2.74 -14.25
CA SER A 90 -10.62 4.20 -14.46
C SER A 90 -12.05 4.71 -14.65
N GLY A 91 -13.07 3.85 -14.53
CA GLY A 91 -14.49 4.22 -14.69
C GLY A 91 -14.88 4.66 -16.11
N THR A 92 -13.96 4.56 -17.08
CA THR A 92 -14.11 5.13 -18.43
C THR A 92 -14.87 4.20 -19.38
N VAL A 93 -14.93 2.90 -19.10
CA VAL A 93 -15.59 1.91 -19.96
C VAL A 93 -16.31 0.86 -19.12
N ALA A 94 -17.59 0.61 -19.41
CA ALA A 94 -18.31 -0.56 -18.92
C ALA A 94 -17.77 -1.81 -19.66
N VAL A 95 -16.99 -2.63 -18.97
CA VAL A 95 -16.48 -3.89 -19.53
C VAL A 95 -17.57 -4.96 -19.46
N LEU A 96 -18.03 -5.43 -20.62
CA LEU A 96 -18.86 -6.62 -20.73
C LEU A 96 -18.03 -7.88 -20.42
N PRO A 97 -18.61 -8.91 -19.78
CA PRO A 97 -17.85 -9.97 -19.11
C PRO A 97 -17.32 -10.99 -20.12
N THR A 98 -16.19 -10.69 -20.72
CA THR A 98 -15.38 -11.65 -21.49
C THR A 98 -13.91 -11.24 -21.41
N VAL A 99 -13.18 -11.53 -20.31
CA VAL A 99 -11.85 -12.21 -20.28
C VAL A 99 -11.34 -12.39 -18.83
N GLU A 100 -10.37 -13.32 -18.69
CA GLU A 100 -9.86 -14.02 -17.51
C GLU A 100 -9.00 -13.22 -16.50
N TYR A 101 -8.87 -13.81 -15.30
CA TYR A 101 -8.24 -13.28 -14.08
C TYR A 101 -6.76 -12.87 -14.25
N HIS A 102 -6.46 -11.57 -14.05
CA HIS A 102 -5.13 -10.97 -14.25
C HIS A 102 -4.18 -10.96 -13.03
N CYS A 103 -4.43 -11.72 -11.95
CA CYS A 103 -3.50 -11.78 -10.83
C CYS A 103 -3.29 -13.20 -10.31
N THR A 104 -2.05 -13.66 -10.33
CA THR A 104 -1.65 -14.96 -9.80
C THR A 104 -1.47 -14.92 -8.28
N ALA A 105 -1.67 -16.07 -7.64
CA ALA A 105 -1.64 -16.24 -6.18
C ALA A 105 -0.34 -15.77 -5.49
N SER A 106 0.78 -15.71 -6.22
CA SER A 106 2.08 -15.27 -5.70
C SER A 106 2.09 -13.79 -5.29
N SER A 107 1.33 -12.92 -5.97
CA SER A 107 1.22 -11.49 -5.63
C SER A 107 0.39 -11.27 -4.37
N VAL A 108 -0.63 -12.11 -4.16
CA VAL A 108 -1.50 -12.11 -2.96
C VAL A 108 -0.75 -12.62 -1.74
N ASN A 109 -0.01 -13.73 -1.87
CA ASN A 109 0.77 -14.31 -0.77
C ASN A 109 1.91 -13.39 -0.29
N ARG A 110 2.51 -12.59 -1.18
CA ARG A 110 3.48 -11.56 -0.79
C ARG A 110 2.88 -10.46 0.08
N LYS A 111 1.59 -10.12 -0.12
CA LYS A 111 0.90 -9.10 0.69
C LYS A 111 0.52 -9.66 2.08
N LEU A 112 0.16 -10.94 2.17
CA LEU A 112 -0.26 -11.59 3.42
C LEU A 112 0.89 -11.89 4.40
N SER A 113 2.11 -12.18 3.92
CA SER A 113 3.24 -12.49 4.81
C SER A 113 3.72 -11.33 5.69
N ARG A 114 3.20 -10.11 5.48
CA ARG A 114 3.54 -8.92 6.26
C ARG A 114 2.68 -8.75 7.52
N SER A 115 1.49 -9.37 7.61
CA SER A 115 0.60 -9.24 8.77
C SER A 115 0.76 -10.35 9.81
N ALA A 116 1.41 -11.46 9.47
CA ALA A 116 1.71 -12.53 10.42
C ALA A 116 3.07 -12.30 11.10
N ARG A 117 3.10 -11.40 12.10
CA ARG A 117 4.18 -11.42 13.11
C ARG A 117 3.60 -11.29 14.52
N SER A 118 3.26 -12.47 15.06
CA SER A 118 3.42 -12.92 16.45
C SER A 118 3.28 -11.90 17.57
N THR A 119 2.13 -11.90 18.26
CA THR A 119 2.13 -11.73 19.73
C THR A 119 2.43 -13.09 20.36
N SER A 120 3.72 -13.46 20.41
CA SER A 120 4.17 -14.52 21.31
C SER A 120 4.29 -13.93 22.71
N SER A 121 3.44 -14.43 23.60
CA SER A 121 3.45 -14.24 25.05
C SER A 121 4.85 -14.24 25.67
N THR A 122 5.18 -13.19 26.42
CA THR A 122 6.29 -13.17 27.39
C THR A 122 5.89 -14.00 28.62
N PRO A 123 6.73 -14.91 29.15
CA PRO A 123 6.45 -15.59 30.40
C PRO A 123 6.75 -14.66 31.58
N ALA A 124 5.78 -14.50 32.48
CA ALA A 124 5.96 -13.81 33.75
C ALA A 124 6.87 -14.65 34.67
N ALA A 125 8.04 -14.11 35.02
CA ALA A 125 8.90 -14.67 36.04
C ALA A 125 8.65 -13.99 37.40
N ALA A 126 8.54 -14.86 38.41
CA ALA A 126 8.85 -14.66 39.82
C ALA A 126 7.91 -13.82 40.72
N SER A 127 7.14 -14.53 41.55
CA SER A 127 7.08 -14.24 42.99
C SER A 127 6.83 -15.54 43.79
N ARG A 128 7.87 -16.11 44.37
CA ARG A 128 7.75 -17.01 45.53
C ARG A 128 8.55 -16.39 46.66
N SER A 129 7.82 -16.03 47.71
CA SER A 129 8.28 -15.43 48.96
C SER A 129 9.17 -16.37 49.79
N PRO A 130 9.95 -15.83 50.74
CA PRO A 130 10.92 -16.58 51.51
C PRO A 130 10.27 -17.25 52.72
N THR A 131 10.73 -18.46 53.07
CA THR A 131 10.47 -19.08 54.37
C THR A 131 11.79 -19.58 54.94
N CYS A 132 12.30 -18.83 55.91
CA CYS A 132 13.20 -19.30 56.94
C CYS A 132 12.82 -18.53 58.21
N TRP A 133 12.22 -19.28 59.15
CA TRP A 133 11.77 -18.95 60.51
C TRP A 133 10.56 -18.03 60.66
#